data_AF-A0A175R7S3-F1
#
_entry.id   AF-A0A175R7S3-F1
#
_cell.length_a   1.000
_cell.length_b   1.000
_cell.length_c   1.000
_cell.angle_alpha   90.00
_cell.angle_beta   90.00
_cell.angle_gamma   90.00
#
_symmetry.space_group_name_H-M   'P 1'
#
loop_
_entity.id
_entity.type
_entity.pdbx_description
1 polymer ?
#
loop_
_entity_poly.entity_id
_entity_poly.type
_entity_poly.pdbx_seq_one_letter_code
_entity_poly.pdbx_strand_id
1 'polypeptide(L)' 'MGIATTSGFFGGRFYQGGQFHEGEDEAAPVESIDLEKLTREELVALAKQRSVQHAEGATKAQIIAALTAAS' A
#
# COMPACT_ATOMS: atom_id res chain seq x y z
N MET A 1 5.02 -13.94 -9.06
CA MET A 1 5.29 -15.11 -9.93
C MET A 1 4.77 -16.36 -9.21
N GLY A 2 3.63 -16.90 -9.64
CA GLY A 2 2.93 -17.97 -8.92
C GLY A 2 3.05 -19.32 -9.62
N ILE A 3 3.27 -20.39 -8.85
CA ILE A 3 3.09 -21.76 -9.34
C ILE A 3 1.63 -22.17 -9.13
N ALA A 4 0.97 -22.66 -10.18
CA ALA A 4 -0.34 -23.29 -10.01
C ALA A 4 -0.14 -24.56 -9.15
N THR A 5 -0.59 -24.56 -7.90
CA THR A 5 -0.46 -25.73 -7.01
C THR A 5 -1.48 -26.83 -7.32
N THR A 6 -2.57 -26.47 -8.01
CA THR A 6 -3.64 -27.35 -8.49
C THR A 6 -4.05 -26.91 -9.90
N SER A 7 -4.46 -27.86 -10.75
CA SER A 7 -4.98 -27.54 -12.09
C SER A 7 -6.25 -26.67 -12.00
N GLY A 8 -6.23 -25.50 -12.63
CA GLY A 8 -7.32 -24.53 -12.52
C GLY A 8 -7.27 -23.48 -13.63
N PHE A 9 -8.33 -22.69 -13.74
CA PHE A 9 -8.45 -21.63 -14.75
C PHE A 9 -8.00 -20.29 -14.14
N PHE A 10 -6.92 -19.72 -14.65
CA PHE A 10 -6.33 -18.47 -14.18
C PHE A 10 -6.11 -17.53 -15.38
N GLY A 11 -6.46 -16.25 -15.25
CA GLY A 11 -6.18 -15.24 -16.30
C GLY A 11 -6.72 -15.58 -17.70
N GLY A 12 -7.86 -16.27 -17.80
CA GLY A 12 -8.44 -16.65 -19.10
C GLY A 12 -7.86 -17.91 -19.75
N ARG A 13 -6.97 -18.64 -19.07
CA ARG A 13 -6.37 -19.88 -19.57
C ARG A 13 -6.37 -20.97 -18.49
N PHE A 14 -6.55 -22.22 -18.92
CA PHE A 14 -6.44 -23.37 -18.01
C PHE A 14 -4.97 -23.75 -17.83
N TYR A 15 -4.51 -23.73 -16.58
CA TYR A 15 -3.15 -24.12 -16.20
C TYR A 15 -3.17 -25.46 -15.47
N GLN A 16 -2.22 -26.33 -15.81
CA GLN A 16 -1.99 -27.58 -15.07
C GLN A 16 -1.13 -27.30 -13.83
N GLY A 17 -1.33 -28.09 -12.77
CA GLY A 17 -0.53 -27.98 -11.56
C GLY A 17 0.97 -28.10 -11.88
N GLY A 18 1.78 -27.19 -11.34
CA GLY A 18 3.21 -27.06 -11.62
C GLY A 18 3.55 -26.11 -12.77
N GLN A 19 2.58 -25.57 -13.50
CA GLN A 19 2.85 -24.51 -14.48
C GLN A 19 2.94 -23.15 -13.80
N PHE A 20 3.95 -22.38 -14.20
CA PHE A 20 4.08 -20.98 -13.86
C PHE A 20 2.97 -20.23 -14.61
N HIS A 21 2.05 -19.63 -13.86
CA HIS A 21 1.22 -18.59 -14.43
C HIS A 21 1.89 -17.26 -14.07
N GLU A 22 2.01 -16.38 -15.06
CA GLU A 22 2.24 -14.96 -14.82
C GLU A 22 0.97 -14.44 -14.17
N GLY A 23 0.79 -14.81 -12.91
CA GLY A 23 -0.03 -14.03 -12.02
C GLY A 23 0.71 -12.74 -11.92
N GLU A 24 0.07 -11.70 -12.44
CA GLU A 24 -0.11 -10.49 -11.66
C GLU A 24 -0.32 -10.89 -10.19
N ASP A 25 0.79 -11.16 -9.48
CA ASP A 25 1.17 -10.30 -8.38
C ASP A 25 1.10 -8.87 -8.93
N GLU A 26 -0.14 -8.36 -9.11
CA GLU A 26 -0.42 -7.03 -8.62
C GLU A 26 0.08 -7.09 -7.20
N ALA A 27 1.33 -6.67 -7.01
CA ALA A 27 1.78 -6.16 -5.75
C ALA A 27 0.65 -5.24 -5.35
N ALA A 28 -0.23 -5.73 -4.45
CA ALA A 28 -1.42 -5.04 -4.03
C ALA A 28 -0.96 -3.61 -3.85
N PRO A 29 -1.50 -2.64 -4.64
CA PRO A 29 -0.96 -1.31 -4.65
C PRO A 29 -0.88 -0.95 -3.19
N VAL A 30 0.34 -0.83 -2.65
CA VAL A 30 0.58 -0.44 -1.28
C VAL A 30 -0.26 0.80 -1.18
N GLU A 31 -1.43 0.70 -0.53
CA GLU A 31 -2.48 1.70 -0.65
C GLU A 31 -1.80 2.99 -0.28
N SER A 32 -1.45 3.75 -1.31
CA SER A 32 -0.53 4.86 -1.16
C SER A 32 -1.49 5.91 -0.69
N ILE A 33 -1.71 5.90 0.63
CA ILE A 33 -2.66 6.77 1.28
C ILE A 33 -2.31 8.15 0.77
N ASP A 34 -3.21 8.71 -0.02
CA ASP A 34 -3.01 10.00 -0.68
C ASP A 34 -3.05 11.06 0.42
N LEU A 35 -1.91 11.26 1.09
CA LEU A 35 -1.78 12.15 2.23
C LEU A 35 -2.20 13.59 1.86
N GLU A 36 -2.12 13.94 0.58
CA GLU A 36 -2.59 15.23 0.06
C GLU A 36 -4.11 15.39 0.08
N LYS A 37 -4.88 14.30 -0.03
CA LYS A 37 -6.35 14.32 0.02
C LYS A 37 -6.89 14.36 1.46
N LEU A 38 -6.06 13.97 2.43
CA LEU A 38 -6.43 13.99 3.84
C LEU A 38 -6.45 15.42 4.41
N THR A 39 -7.33 15.65 5.37
CA THR A 39 -7.37 16.88 6.16
C THR A 39 -6.21 16.91 7.16
N ARG A 40 -5.92 18.09 7.73
CA ARG A 40 -4.87 18.23 8.75
C ARG A 40 -5.14 17.34 9.97
N GLU A 41 -6.39 17.21 10.38
CA GLU A 41 -6.77 16.38 11.53
C GLU A 41 -6.57 14.89 11.26
N GLU A 42 -6.96 14.43 10.07
CA GLU A 42 -6.72 13.05 9.64
C GLU A 42 -5.22 12.74 9.57
N LEU A 43 -4.41 13.67 9.06
CA LEU A 43 -2.95 13.51 9.03
C LEU A 43 -2.32 13.44 10.42
N VAL A 44 -2.82 14.23 11.39
CA VAL A 44 -2.37 14.13 12.79
C VAL A 44 -2.79 12.79 13.40
N ALA A 45 -4.00 12.31 13.12
CA ALA A 45 -4.46 11.00 13.58
C ALA A 45 -3.61 9.88 12.99
N LEU A 46 -3.28 9.96 11.69
CA LEU A 46 -2.40 9.02 11.00
C LEU A 46 -0.97 9.06 11.56
N ALA A 47 -0.44 10.25 11.84
CA ALA A 47 0.86 10.41 12.48
C ALA A 47 0.88 9.76 13.87
N LYS A 48 -0.18 9.93 14.66
CA LYS A 48 -0.31 9.23 15.96
C LYS A 48 -0.41 7.71 15.79
N GLN A 49 -1.21 7.23 14.86
CA GLN A 49 -1.37 5.80 14.58
C GLN A 49 -0.04 5.15 14.17
N ARG A 50 0.78 5.87 13.39
CA ARG A 50 2.11 5.43 12.94
C ARG A 50 3.24 5.81 13.91
N SER A 51 2.92 6.40 15.07
CA SER A 51 3.90 6.88 16.05
C SER A 51 4.96 7.84 15.44
N VAL A 52 4.57 8.64 14.45
CA VAL A 52 5.41 9.64 13.79
C VAL A 52 5.37 10.94 14.57
N GLN A 53 6.53 11.37 15.05
CA GLN A 53 6.69 12.64 15.75
C GLN A 53 6.65 13.80 14.75
N HIS A 54 5.88 14.84 15.08
CA HIS A 54 5.82 16.09 14.33
C HIS A 54 5.80 17.26 15.31
N ALA A 55 6.25 18.45 14.86
CA ALA A 55 6.26 19.64 15.69
C ALA A 55 4.83 20.09 16.07
N GLU A 56 4.61 20.53 17.31
CA GLU A 56 3.33 21.12 17.70
C GLU A 56 3.11 22.41 16.91
N GLY A 57 2.01 22.45 16.14
CA GLY A 57 1.73 23.55 15.21
C GLY A 57 2.25 23.33 13.78
N ALA A 58 2.80 22.15 13.46
CA ALA A 58 3.21 21.81 12.10
C ALA A 58 2.07 22.03 11.08
N THR A 59 2.45 22.54 9.91
CA THR A 59 1.53 22.73 8.79
C THR A 59 1.19 21.40 8.14
N LYS A 60 0.09 21.35 7.37
CA LYS A 60 -0.33 20.14 6.66
C LYS A 60 0.83 19.50 5.87
N ALA A 61 1.56 20.31 5.10
CA ALA A 61 2.69 19.86 4.30
C ALA A 61 3.83 19.27 5.15
N GLN A 62 4.11 19.84 6.33
CA GLN A 62 5.15 19.31 7.22
C GLN A 62 4.76 17.95 7.82
N ILE A 63 3.48 17.76 8.15
CA ILE A 63 2.98 16.47 8.68
C ILE A 63 3.02 15.40 7.58
N ILE A 64 2.65 15.75 6.35
CA ILE A 64 2.78 14.87 5.19
C ILE A 64 4.24 14.46 5.00
N ALA A 65 5.17 15.42 4.98
CA ALA A 65 6.59 15.14 4.83
C ALA A 65 7.12 14.20 5.92
N ALA A 66 6.71 14.39 7.18
CA ALA A 66 7.08 13.50 8.28
C ALA A 66 6.52 12.08 8.10
N LEU A 67 5.27 11.95 7.67
CA LEU A 67 4.63 10.67 7.39
C LEU A 67 5.26 9.94 6.19
N THR A 68 5.63 10.66 5.15
CA THR A 68 6.33 10.12 3.98
C THR A 68 7.75 9.69 4.33
N ALA A 69 8.48 10.47 5.14
CA ALA A 69 9.84 10.14 5.56
C ALA A 69 9.91 8.94 6.52
N ALA A 70 8.84 8.66 7.25
CA ALA A 70 8.75 7.54 8.18
C ALA A 70 8.20 6.24 7.56
N SER A 71 7.82 6.26 6.27
CA SER A 71 7.21 5.13 5.57
C SER A 71 8.19 4.28 4.79
#